data_AF-A0A1F5GB61-F1
#
_entry.id   AF-A0A1F5GB61-F1
#
_cell.length_a   1.000
_cell.length_b   1.000
_cell.length_c   1.000
_cell.angle_alpha   90.00
_cell.angle_beta   90.00
_cell.angle_gamma   90.00
#
_symmetry.space_group_name_H-M   'P 1'
#
loop_
_entity.id
_entity.type
_entity.pdbx_description
1 polymer ?
#
loop_
_entity_poly.entity_id
_entity_poly.type
_entity_poly.pdbx_seq_one_letter_code
_entity_poly.pdbx_strand_id
1 'polypeptide(L)'
;MKRKSGQILILILLIVVVALAVGLSVASRNITNLRTSTQAEHSQRALSAAEGGIEDVLSRLSTVASQVPVGGSATIPVQQIGEITPTVIVKASSVYESTIEPGEIGQVDLEDATAPAGSTIQIEWVKIPAETGDPASIEATLVGNVSGTYTQDRKAWSGNGANSGKEVNFDQNSNCAPIPEEYKKCGSMSVDSNSILLRIKPFWARTTVRVTCSSGCFLPTQTYQVDSEAQTEIGVTRKIQVIRTALPQLPAAFDYVLYSEGAITK
;
A
#
# COMPACT_ATOMS: atom_id res chain seq x y z
N MET A 1 10.42 40.14 -76.66
CA MET A 1 10.01 39.88 -75.26
C MET A 1 8.92 38.82 -75.24
N LYS A 2 9.23 37.56 -74.87
CA LYS A 2 8.23 36.48 -74.76
C LYS A 2 7.41 36.69 -73.49
N ARG A 3 6.10 36.94 -73.62
CA ARG A 3 5.18 37.11 -72.48
C ARG A 3 5.04 35.78 -71.74
N LYS A 4 5.42 35.76 -70.47
CA LYS A 4 5.32 34.59 -69.59
C LYS A 4 3.92 34.43 -68.99
N SER A 5 2.90 34.15 -69.81
CA SER A 5 1.52 33.99 -69.30
C SER A 5 1.28 32.70 -68.51
N GLY A 6 2.12 31.67 -68.66
CA GLY A 6 2.00 30.41 -67.92
C GLY A 6 2.53 30.44 -66.47
N GLN A 7 3.44 31.35 -66.14
CA GLN A 7 4.02 31.43 -64.79
C GLN A 7 3.08 32.08 -63.77
N ILE A 8 2.15 32.93 -64.19
CA ILE A 8 1.23 33.62 -63.28
C ILE A 8 0.21 32.65 -62.65
N LEU A 9 -0.25 31.67 -63.43
CA LEU A 9 -1.21 30.64 -62.99
C LEU A 9 -0.62 29.76 -61.89
N ILE A 10 0.65 29.35 -62.05
CA ILE A 10 1.38 28.53 -61.09
C ILE A 10 1.58 29.29 -59.78
N LEU A 11 1.84 30.59 -59.85
CA LEU A 11 2.07 31.43 -58.67
C LEU A 11 0.78 31.61 -57.86
N ILE A 12 -0.35 31.83 -58.53
CA ILE A 12 -1.67 31.87 -57.88
C ILE A 12 -2.01 30.51 -57.25
N LEU A 13 -1.79 29.42 -57.98
CA LEU A 13 -2.01 28.07 -57.46
C LEU A 13 -1.17 27.82 -56.19
N LEU A 14 0.10 28.19 -56.22
CA LEU A 14 1.00 28.03 -55.08
C LEU A 14 0.52 28.83 -53.85
N ILE A 15 0.09 30.08 -54.05
CA ILE A 15 -0.47 30.90 -52.96
C ILE A 15 -1.72 30.24 -52.35
N VAL A 16 -2.63 29.72 -53.17
CA VAL A 16 -3.85 29.05 -52.70
C VAL A 16 -3.52 27.79 -51.91
N VAL A 17 -2.57 26.97 -52.38
CA VAL A 17 -2.14 25.75 -51.68
C VAL A 17 -1.52 26.09 -50.33
N VAL A 18 -0.64 27.11 -50.27
CA VAL A 18 -0.04 27.55 -49.01
C VAL A 18 -1.09 28.09 -48.05
N ALA A 19 -2.02 28.93 -48.53
CA ALA A 19 -3.10 29.46 -47.71
C ALA A 19 -3.99 28.35 -47.12
N LEU A 20 -4.32 27.33 -47.92
CA LEU A 20 -5.11 26.18 -47.48
C LEU A 20 -4.35 25.30 -46.48
N ALA A 21 -3.06 25.06 -46.71
CA ALA A 21 -2.22 24.31 -45.80
C ALA A 21 -2.09 25.00 -44.43
N VAL A 22 -1.91 26.33 -44.41
CA VAL A 22 -1.88 27.12 -43.18
C VAL A 22 -3.24 27.09 -42.49
N GLY A 23 -4.34 27.27 -43.23
CA GLY A 23 -5.70 27.21 -42.69
C GLY A 23 -6.02 25.86 -42.04
N LEU A 24 -5.67 24.76 -42.70
CA LEU A 24 -5.86 23.40 -42.18
C LEU A 24 -4.98 23.13 -40.95
N SER A 25 -3.73 23.63 -40.95
CA SER A 25 -2.83 23.51 -39.82
C SER A 25 -3.37 24.21 -38.56
N VAL A 26 -3.88 25.44 -38.72
CA VAL A 26 -4.49 26.19 -37.60
C VAL A 26 -5.75 25.49 -37.10
N ALA A 27 -6.64 25.06 -37.99
CA ALA A 27 -7.86 24.34 -37.63
C ALA A 27 -7.54 23.02 -36.89
N SER A 28 -6.58 22.24 -37.38
CA SER A 28 -6.13 20.99 -36.75
C SER A 28 -5.56 21.21 -35.36
N ARG A 29 -4.74 22.27 -35.18
CA ARG A 29 -4.19 22.62 -33.87
C ARG A 29 -5.28 23.03 -32.88
N ASN A 30 -6.28 23.80 -33.33
CA ASN A 30 -7.41 24.18 -32.49
C ASN A 30 -8.27 22.97 -32.07
N ILE A 31 -8.59 22.07 -32.99
CA ILE A 31 -9.33 20.84 -32.67
C ILE A 31 -8.56 19.99 -31.67
N THR A 32 -7.24 19.85 -31.86
CA THR A 32 -6.37 19.10 -30.94
C THR A 32 -6.34 19.74 -29.56
N ASN A 33 -6.24 21.07 -29.48
CA ASN A 33 -6.25 21.81 -28.22
C ASN A 33 -7.59 21.64 -27.49
N LEU A 34 -8.72 21.76 -28.20
CA LEU A 34 -10.05 21.57 -27.63
C LEU A 34 -10.25 20.15 -27.14
N ARG A 35 -9.84 19.14 -27.92
CA ARG A 35 -9.90 17.74 -27.52
C ARG A 35 -9.05 17.47 -26.29
N THR A 36 -7.84 18.04 -26.23
CA THR A 36 -6.95 17.88 -25.07
C THR A 36 -7.54 18.57 -23.84
N SER A 37 -8.10 19.77 -24.00
CA SER A 37 -8.73 20.53 -22.92
C SER A 37 -9.96 19.80 -22.35
N THR A 38 -10.84 19.30 -23.22
CA THR A 38 -12.02 18.54 -22.82
C THR A 38 -11.62 17.24 -22.12
N GLN A 39 -10.68 16.48 -22.68
CA GLN A 39 -10.16 15.28 -22.04
C GLN A 39 -9.55 15.56 -20.66
N ALA A 40 -8.83 16.68 -20.50
CA ALA A 40 -8.26 17.09 -19.22
C ALA A 40 -9.36 17.43 -18.18
N GLU A 41 -10.41 18.14 -18.60
CA GLU A 41 -11.56 18.45 -17.74
C GLU A 41 -12.31 17.18 -17.30
N HIS A 42 -12.64 16.28 -18.24
CA HIS A 42 -13.27 15.01 -17.92
C HIS A 42 -12.40 14.15 -17.00
N SER A 43 -11.08 14.17 -17.22
CA SER A 43 -10.12 13.50 -16.34
C SER A 43 -10.17 14.03 -14.90
N GLN A 44 -10.27 15.35 -14.71
CA GLN A 44 -10.38 15.95 -13.37
C GLN A 44 -11.72 15.59 -12.71
N ARG A 45 -12.82 15.58 -13.48
CA ARG A 45 -14.13 15.14 -12.97
C ARG A 45 -14.14 13.67 -12.55
N ALA A 46 -13.58 12.78 -13.37
CA ALA A 46 -13.44 11.37 -13.01
C ALA A 46 -12.58 11.20 -11.75
N LEU A 47 -11.46 11.92 -11.64
CA LEU A 47 -10.62 11.85 -10.43
C LEU A 47 -11.39 12.31 -9.19
N SER A 48 -12.07 13.45 -9.27
CA SER A 48 -12.85 14.00 -8.15
C SER A 48 -13.96 13.04 -7.69
N ALA A 49 -14.62 12.35 -8.64
CA ALA A 49 -15.60 11.31 -8.32
C ALA A 49 -14.93 10.09 -7.66
N ALA A 50 -13.78 9.63 -8.15
CA ALA A 50 -13.04 8.54 -7.51
C ALA A 50 -12.59 8.92 -6.08
N GLU A 51 -12.13 10.15 -5.86
CA GLU A 51 -11.79 10.70 -4.53
C GLU A 51 -13.01 10.75 -3.61
N GLY A 52 -14.15 11.24 -4.11
CA GLY A 52 -15.39 11.25 -3.33
C GLY A 52 -15.83 9.85 -2.90
N GLY A 53 -15.76 8.88 -3.82
CA GLY A 53 -16.12 7.49 -3.53
C GLY A 53 -15.19 6.82 -2.52
N ILE A 54 -13.87 7.06 -2.63
CA ILE A 54 -12.91 6.45 -1.71
C ILE A 54 -13.01 7.05 -0.31
N GLU A 55 -13.16 8.38 -0.19
CA GLU A 55 -13.32 9.06 1.09
C GLU A 55 -14.62 8.67 1.80
N ASP A 56 -15.73 8.51 1.06
CA ASP A 56 -16.98 7.99 1.62
C ASP A 56 -16.76 6.62 2.27
N VAL A 57 -16.14 5.68 1.55
CA VAL A 57 -15.89 4.32 2.07
C VAL A 57 -14.88 4.32 3.22
N LEU A 58 -13.82 5.12 3.15
CA LEU A 58 -12.82 5.23 4.21
C LEU A 58 -13.42 5.80 5.51
N SER A 59 -14.34 6.76 5.41
CA SER A 59 -15.00 7.36 6.58
C SER A 59 -15.84 6.37 7.40
N ARG A 60 -16.36 5.33 6.74
CA ARG A 60 -17.20 4.29 7.33
C ARG A 60 -16.57 2.91 7.25
N LEU A 61 -15.24 2.84 7.09
CA LEU A 61 -14.52 1.59 6.86
C LEU A 61 -14.78 0.56 7.95
N SER A 62 -14.91 0.97 9.22
CA SER A 62 -15.22 0.06 10.33
C SER A 62 -16.55 -0.67 10.17
N THR A 63 -17.57 -0.03 9.59
CA THR A 63 -18.88 -0.65 9.33
C THR A 63 -18.83 -1.57 8.11
N VAL A 64 -18.13 -1.13 7.07
CA VAL A 64 -17.98 -1.86 5.80
C VAL A 64 -17.08 -3.08 5.94
N ALA A 65 -16.05 -2.98 6.79
CA ALA A 65 -15.09 -4.04 7.07
C ALA A 65 -15.78 -5.36 7.47
N SER A 66 -16.89 -5.29 8.22
CA SER A 66 -17.67 -6.47 8.62
C SER A 66 -18.31 -7.23 7.45
N GLN A 67 -18.46 -6.58 6.30
CA GLN A 67 -19.06 -7.16 5.08
C GLN A 67 -18.01 -7.79 4.16
N VAL A 68 -16.72 -7.59 4.43
CA VAL A 68 -15.63 -8.07 3.58
C VAL A 68 -15.00 -9.31 4.23
N PRO A 69 -15.13 -10.49 3.63
CA PRO A 69 -14.50 -11.69 4.17
C PRO A 69 -12.98 -11.57 4.12
N VAL A 70 -12.30 -12.13 5.12
CA VAL A 70 -10.82 -12.17 5.20
C VAL A 70 -10.26 -12.84 3.94
N GLY A 71 -9.32 -12.18 3.25
CA GLY A 71 -8.75 -12.67 1.99
C GLY A 71 -9.66 -12.46 0.77
N GLY A 72 -10.83 -11.84 0.95
CA GLY A 72 -11.80 -11.59 -0.11
C GLY A 72 -11.95 -10.11 -0.48
N SER A 73 -12.99 -9.82 -1.25
CA SER A 73 -13.32 -8.48 -1.70
C SER A 73 -14.83 -8.26 -1.80
N ALA A 74 -15.27 -7.02 -1.65
CA ALA A 74 -16.65 -6.62 -1.85
C ALA A 74 -16.73 -5.30 -2.60
N THR A 75 -17.73 -5.19 -3.49
CA THR A 75 -18.10 -3.92 -4.12
C THR A 75 -19.01 -3.16 -3.16
N ILE A 76 -18.62 -1.95 -2.82
CA ILE A 76 -19.33 -1.12 -1.85
C ILE A 76 -20.16 -0.10 -2.60
N PRO A 77 -21.48 -0.05 -2.37
CA PRO A 77 -22.31 1.00 -2.96
C PRO A 77 -21.92 2.34 -2.35
N VAL A 78 -21.80 3.34 -3.23
CA VAL A 78 -21.46 4.73 -2.92
C VAL A 78 -22.43 5.65 -3.64
N GLN A 79 -22.60 6.85 -3.12
CA GLN A 79 -23.48 7.83 -3.75
C GLN A 79 -22.86 8.39 -5.03
N GLN A 80 -23.71 8.85 -5.93
CA GLN A 80 -23.30 9.55 -7.14
C GLN A 80 -22.65 10.90 -6.77
N ILE A 81 -21.47 11.18 -7.35
CA ILE A 81 -20.79 12.47 -7.22
C ILE A 81 -20.96 13.23 -8.54
N GLY A 82 -21.83 14.24 -8.53
CA GLY A 82 -22.22 14.94 -9.75
C GLY A 82 -23.04 14.02 -10.66
N GLU A 83 -22.48 13.65 -11.82
CA GLU A 83 -23.08 12.73 -12.82
C GLU A 83 -22.38 11.36 -12.86
N ILE A 84 -21.38 11.14 -12.01
CA ILE A 84 -20.54 9.95 -12.04
C ILE A 84 -20.76 9.15 -10.76
N THR A 85 -21.06 7.87 -10.91
CA THR A 85 -21.11 6.92 -9.79
C THR A 85 -19.81 6.11 -9.79
N PRO A 86 -18.89 6.34 -8.85
CA PRO A 86 -17.67 5.56 -8.75
C PRO A 86 -17.99 4.12 -8.33
N THR A 87 -17.20 3.18 -8.81
CA THR A 87 -17.20 1.79 -8.34
C THR A 87 -16.09 1.65 -7.32
N VAL A 88 -16.45 1.35 -6.06
CA VAL A 88 -15.48 1.17 -4.98
C VAL A 88 -15.42 -0.30 -4.58
N ILE A 89 -14.23 -0.87 -4.54
CA ILE A 89 -13.96 -2.25 -4.17
C ILE A 89 -13.05 -2.24 -2.94
N VAL A 90 -13.48 -2.88 -1.87
CA VAL A 90 -12.67 -3.10 -0.66
C VAL A 90 -12.17 -4.53 -0.68
N LYS A 91 -10.87 -4.72 -0.46
CA LYS A 91 -10.21 -6.03 -0.35
C LYS A 91 -9.60 -6.15 1.03
N ALA A 92 -9.88 -7.26 1.71
CA ALA A 92 -9.30 -7.57 3.00
C ALA A 92 -8.17 -8.59 2.83
N SER A 93 -7.02 -8.36 3.46
CA SER A 93 -5.88 -9.29 3.47
C SER A 93 -5.55 -9.71 4.88
N SER A 94 -5.37 -11.01 5.10
CA SER A 94 -4.78 -11.57 6.34
C SER A 94 -3.25 -11.49 6.35
N VAL A 95 -2.63 -11.13 5.22
CA VAL A 95 -1.19 -10.88 5.12
C VAL A 95 -0.94 -9.41 5.44
N TYR A 96 -0.07 -9.17 6.43
CA TYR A 96 0.48 -7.85 6.68
C TYR A 96 1.69 -7.68 5.77
N GLU A 97 1.72 -6.61 4.97
CA GLU A 97 2.90 -6.19 4.23
C GLU A 97 3.01 -4.66 4.32
N SER A 98 4.15 -4.16 4.82
CA SER A 98 4.37 -2.72 4.93
C SER A 98 5.87 -2.39 4.96
N THR A 99 6.23 -1.27 4.33
CA THR A 99 7.57 -0.68 4.46
C THR A 99 7.62 0.16 5.71
N ILE A 100 8.52 -0.20 6.63
CA ILE A 100 8.68 0.47 7.92
C ILE A 100 10.00 1.24 7.90
N GLU A 101 9.94 2.53 8.26
CA GLU A 101 11.12 3.38 8.36
C GLU A 101 11.91 3.12 9.65
N PRO A 102 13.24 3.39 9.70
CA PRO A 102 14.03 3.14 10.90
C PRO A 102 13.48 3.90 12.11
N GLY A 103 13.27 3.18 13.22
CA GLY A 103 12.75 3.77 14.46
C GLY A 103 11.21 3.84 14.53
N GLU A 104 10.53 3.62 13.41
CA GLU A 104 9.09 3.34 13.40
C GLU A 104 8.82 1.87 13.73
N ILE A 105 7.54 1.52 13.81
CA ILE A 105 7.10 0.17 14.13
C ILE A 105 6.18 -0.30 12.99
N GLY A 106 6.02 -1.61 12.84
CA GLY A 106 4.92 -2.27 12.17
C GLY A 106 4.11 -3.03 13.22
N GLN A 107 2.79 -3.03 13.10
CA GLN A 107 1.91 -3.65 14.09
C GLN A 107 0.98 -4.64 13.39
N VAL A 108 0.99 -5.87 13.88
CA VAL A 108 0.20 -7.00 13.38
C VAL A 108 -0.78 -7.41 14.46
N ASP A 109 -2.05 -7.48 14.09
CA ASP A 109 -3.15 -7.87 14.98
C ASP A 109 -3.23 -9.38 15.11
N LEU A 110 -3.27 -9.89 16.34
CA LEU A 110 -3.38 -11.32 16.64
C LEU A 110 -4.60 -11.67 17.51
N GLU A 111 -5.41 -10.69 17.95
CA GLU A 111 -6.45 -10.90 18.97
C GLU A 111 -7.51 -11.94 18.55
N ASP A 112 -7.81 -12.02 17.25
CA ASP A 112 -8.71 -13.02 16.66
C ASP A 112 -7.96 -14.08 15.80
N ALA A 113 -6.66 -14.25 16.02
CA ALA A 113 -5.90 -15.25 15.29
C ALA A 113 -6.27 -16.67 15.72
N THR A 114 -6.51 -17.55 14.75
CA THR A 114 -6.62 -18.99 15.01
C THR A 114 -5.23 -19.59 14.97
N ALA A 115 -4.67 -19.98 16.11
CA ALA A 115 -3.33 -20.54 16.21
C ALA A 115 -3.36 -21.89 16.98
N PRO A 116 -3.44 -23.03 16.28
CA PRO A 116 -3.26 -24.35 16.89
C PRO A 116 -1.92 -24.47 17.64
N ALA A 117 -1.83 -25.39 18.59
CA ALA A 117 -0.58 -25.64 19.33
C ALA A 117 0.60 -25.90 18.37
N GLY A 118 1.70 -25.17 18.57
CA GLY A 118 2.88 -25.23 17.72
C GLY A 118 2.84 -24.33 16.48
N SER A 119 1.83 -23.47 16.35
CA SER A 119 1.79 -22.45 15.29
C SER A 119 2.93 -21.46 15.42
N THR A 120 3.43 -20.98 14.28
CA THR A 120 4.45 -19.95 14.23
C THR A 120 4.05 -18.86 13.26
N ILE A 121 4.32 -17.62 13.63
CA ILE A 121 4.31 -16.49 12.71
C ILE A 121 5.66 -16.43 12.03
N GLN A 122 5.63 -16.26 10.71
CA GLN A 122 6.78 -16.01 9.87
C GLN A 122 6.83 -14.52 9.53
N ILE A 123 7.98 -13.92 9.75
CA ILE A 123 8.26 -12.52 9.49
C ILE A 123 9.32 -12.49 8.40
N GLU A 124 8.95 -12.14 7.17
CA GLU A 124 9.89 -12.02 6.05
C GLU A 124 10.29 -10.56 5.84
N TRP A 125 11.57 -10.29 5.59
CA TRP A 125 12.07 -8.94 5.32
C TRP A 125 13.23 -8.96 4.33
N VAL A 126 13.70 -7.76 3.94
CA VAL A 126 14.62 -7.55 2.83
C VAL A 126 13.99 -7.99 1.50
N LYS A 127 13.03 -7.20 1.03
CA LYS A 127 12.35 -7.39 -0.26
C LYS A 127 13.35 -7.27 -1.43
N ILE A 128 13.14 -8.02 -2.51
CA ILE A 128 13.97 -8.05 -3.72
C ILE A 128 13.31 -7.22 -4.84
N PRO A 129 14.06 -6.35 -5.57
CA PRO A 129 15.48 -6.02 -5.37
C PRO A 129 15.70 -5.35 -4.00
N ALA A 130 16.85 -5.66 -3.39
CA ALA A 130 17.17 -5.22 -2.03
C ALA A 130 16.95 -3.71 -1.90
N GLU A 131 16.22 -3.32 -0.85
CA GLU A 131 16.06 -1.93 -0.49
C GLU A 131 17.44 -1.28 -0.33
N THR A 132 17.57 -0.04 -0.80
CA THR A 132 18.87 0.62 -0.98
C THR A 132 19.70 0.63 0.30
N GLY A 133 20.90 0.04 0.25
CA GLY A 133 21.87 0.05 1.36
C GLY A 133 22.09 -1.32 1.99
N ASP A 134 22.61 -1.33 3.22
CA ASP A 134 22.70 -2.54 4.03
C ASP A 134 21.29 -2.95 4.51
N PRO A 135 20.97 -4.25 4.53
CA PRO A 135 19.66 -4.72 4.97
C PRO A 135 19.41 -4.36 6.43
N ALA A 136 18.18 -3.96 6.73
CA ALA A 136 17.77 -3.68 8.11
C ALA A 136 17.82 -4.95 8.97
N SER A 137 18.16 -4.75 10.23
CA SER A 137 17.94 -5.74 11.28
C SER A 137 16.63 -5.42 11.96
N ILE A 138 15.94 -6.44 12.46
CA ILE A 138 14.60 -6.26 13.02
C ILE A 138 14.53 -6.80 14.45
N GLU A 139 13.78 -6.13 15.30
CA GLU A 139 13.29 -6.66 16.58
C GLU A 139 11.79 -6.89 16.46
N ALA A 140 11.34 -8.07 16.85
CA ALA A 140 9.95 -8.42 16.97
C ALA A 140 9.60 -8.63 18.44
N THR A 141 8.48 -8.04 18.83
CA THR A 141 7.92 -8.11 20.17
C THR A 141 6.52 -8.68 20.06
N LEU A 142 6.34 -9.90 20.56
CA LEU A 142 5.05 -10.55 20.69
C LEU A 142 4.48 -10.25 22.07
N VAL A 143 3.24 -9.81 22.11
CA VAL A 143 2.49 -9.58 23.35
C VAL A 143 1.38 -10.61 23.43
N GLY A 144 1.31 -11.29 24.57
CA GLY A 144 0.25 -12.23 24.91
C GLY A 144 -0.59 -11.72 26.07
N ASN A 145 -1.79 -12.26 26.22
CA ASN A 145 -2.69 -12.01 27.34
C ASN A 145 -3.26 -13.34 27.85
N VAL A 146 -2.84 -13.74 29.04
CA VAL A 146 -3.37 -14.93 29.72
C VAL A 146 -4.24 -14.47 30.87
N SER A 147 -5.57 -14.47 30.68
CA SER A 147 -6.55 -14.12 31.71
C SER A 147 -6.30 -12.76 32.39
N GLY A 148 -5.91 -11.74 31.61
CA GLY A 148 -5.61 -10.39 32.10
C GLY A 148 -4.15 -10.16 32.50
N THR A 149 -3.31 -11.19 32.46
CA THR A 149 -1.86 -11.06 32.65
C THR A 149 -1.18 -10.93 31.30
N TYR A 150 -0.58 -9.76 31.05
CA TYR A 150 0.16 -9.50 29.83
C TYR A 150 1.57 -10.10 29.89
N THR A 151 1.96 -10.82 28.85
CA THR A 151 3.30 -11.39 28.68
C THR A 151 3.95 -10.80 27.43
N GLN A 152 5.27 -10.83 27.40
CA GLN A 152 6.04 -10.33 26.26
C GLN A 152 7.17 -11.31 25.92
N ASP A 153 7.25 -11.70 24.65
CA ASP A 153 8.41 -12.39 24.08
C ASP A 153 9.08 -11.47 23.06
N ARG A 154 10.41 -11.36 23.10
CA ARG A 154 11.18 -10.49 22.20
C ARG A 154 12.25 -11.29 21.50
N LYS A 155 12.34 -11.13 20.19
CA LYS A 155 13.41 -11.69 19.36
C LYS A 155 13.96 -10.63 18.42
N ALA A 156 15.23 -10.73 18.10
CA ALA A 156 15.87 -9.83 17.16
C ALA A 156 16.72 -10.62 16.17
N TRP A 157 16.68 -10.23 14.90
CA TRP A 157 17.42 -10.89 13.83
C TRP A 157 18.28 -9.89 13.07
N SER A 158 19.52 -10.29 12.78
CA SER A 158 20.45 -9.44 12.02
C SER A 158 20.10 -9.40 10.53
N GLY A 159 20.05 -8.21 9.94
CA GLY A 159 19.93 -8.02 8.49
C GLY A 159 21.19 -8.47 7.76
N ASN A 160 22.36 -8.14 8.29
CA ASN A 160 23.68 -8.58 7.82
C ASN A 160 24.75 -8.24 8.88
N GLY A 161 25.89 -8.95 8.89
CA GLY A 161 26.99 -8.70 9.83
C GLY A 161 27.73 -7.36 9.65
N ALA A 162 27.29 -6.49 8.73
CA ALA A 162 27.82 -5.14 8.54
C ALA A 162 27.71 -4.29 9.82
N ASN A 163 26.73 -4.59 10.67
CA ASN A 163 26.54 -3.95 11.98
C ASN A 163 26.94 -4.87 13.15
N SER A 164 27.79 -5.89 12.93
CA SER A 164 28.13 -6.95 13.90
C SER A 164 28.53 -6.46 15.30
N GLY A 165 29.13 -5.27 15.44
CA GLY A 165 29.44 -4.67 16.74
C GLY A 165 28.25 -4.05 17.49
N LYS A 166 27.13 -3.82 16.81
CA LYS A 166 25.89 -3.21 17.32
C LYS A 166 24.73 -4.23 17.46
N GLU A 167 24.93 -5.45 16.99
CA GLU A 167 23.93 -6.53 16.92
C GLU A 167 24.19 -7.62 17.98
N VAL A 168 24.55 -7.21 19.19
CA VAL A 168 24.84 -8.16 20.27
C VAL A 168 23.57 -8.94 20.62
N ASN A 169 23.65 -10.27 20.57
CA ASN A 169 22.54 -11.22 20.80
C ASN A 169 21.42 -11.22 19.74
N PHE A 170 21.67 -10.69 18.54
CA PHE A 170 20.75 -10.87 17.42
C PHE A 170 20.96 -12.26 16.82
N ASP A 171 19.86 -12.95 16.52
CA ASP A 171 19.87 -14.23 15.81
C ASP A 171 20.34 -14.01 14.36
N GLN A 172 21.45 -14.65 13.99
CA GLN A 172 22.01 -14.55 12.64
C GLN A 172 21.44 -15.58 11.67
N ASN A 173 20.93 -16.68 12.21
CA ASN A 173 20.27 -17.74 11.46
C ASN A 173 18.78 -17.71 11.73
N SER A 174 17.99 -17.70 10.67
CA SER A 174 16.55 -17.82 10.77
C SER A 174 16.05 -19.10 10.12
N ASN A 175 15.34 -19.91 10.90
CA ASN A 175 14.89 -21.25 10.52
C ASN A 175 13.47 -21.25 9.92
N CYS A 176 13.03 -20.15 9.33
CA CYS A 176 11.72 -20.05 8.68
C CYS A 176 11.87 -20.45 7.20
N ALA A 177 11.19 -21.52 6.84
CA ALA A 177 11.10 -21.97 5.46
C ALA A 177 9.67 -22.44 5.19
N PRO A 178 9.17 -22.28 3.96
CA PRO A 178 9.82 -21.64 2.82
C PRO A 178 9.78 -20.09 2.90
N ILE A 179 10.83 -19.43 2.41
CA ILE A 179 10.84 -17.96 2.19
C ILE A 179 10.35 -17.71 0.76
N PRO A 180 9.40 -16.78 0.52
CA PRO A 180 9.02 -16.39 -0.83
C PRO A 180 10.21 -15.82 -1.61
N GLU A 181 10.22 -15.97 -2.95
CA GLU A 181 11.31 -15.48 -3.81
C GLU A 181 11.51 -13.96 -3.71
N GLU A 182 10.49 -13.24 -3.26
CA GLU A 182 10.52 -11.79 -3.08
C GLU A 182 11.30 -11.34 -1.84
N TYR A 183 11.68 -12.23 -0.91
CA TYR A 183 12.34 -11.86 0.35
C TYR A 183 13.64 -12.66 0.57
N LYS A 184 14.65 -12.02 1.16
CA LYS A 184 15.96 -12.67 1.44
C LYS A 184 16.12 -13.19 2.85
N LYS A 185 15.38 -12.61 3.80
CA LYS A 185 15.48 -12.91 5.22
C LYS A 185 14.12 -13.23 5.78
N CYS A 186 14.12 -14.02 6.83
CA CYS A 186 12.91 -14.35 7.55
C CYS A 186 13.21 -14.49 9.05
N GLY A 187 12.21 -14.52 9.92
CA GLY A 187 12.29 -14.83 11.34
C GLY A 187 11.01 -15.56 11.75
N SER A 188 11.04 -16.31 12.85
CA SER A 188 9.82 -16.95 13.37
C SER A 188 9.64 -16.85 14.87
N MET A 189 8.38 -16.68 15.27
CA MET A 189 7.95 -16.65 16.66
C MET A 189 6.81 -17.64 16.86
N SER A 190 6.85 -18.39 17.95
CA SER A 190 5.73 -19.26 18.33
C SER A 190 4.55 -18.39 18.73
N VAL A 191 3.37 -18.74 18.26
CA VAL A 191 2.12 -18.09 18.65
C VAL A 191 1.12 -19.11 19.13
N ASP A 192 0.27 -18.68 20.06
CA ASP A 192 -0.83 -19.46 20.59
C ASP A 192 -2.10 -18.60 20.62
N SER A 193 -3.17 -19.15 21.20
CA SER A 193 -4.45 -18.46 21.33
C SER A 193 -4.44 -17.28 22.31
N ASN A 194 -3.36 -17.05 23.05
CA ASN A 194 -3.21 -15.92 23.96
C ASN A 194 -2.41 -14.78 23.32
N SER A 195 -1.78 -14.99 22.17
CA SER A 195 -1.11 -13.93 21.41
C SER A 195 -2.12 -12.89 20.96
N ILE A 196 -1.88 -11.60 21.25
CA ILE A 196 -2.79 -10.51 20.90
C ILE A 196 -2.18 -9.47 19.96
N LEU A 197 -0.86 -9.31 19.98
CA LEU A 197 -0.18 -8.27 19.20
C LEU A 197 1.23 -8.68 18.85
N LEU A 198 1.66 -8.40 17.63
CA LEU A 198 3.07 -8.46 17.22
C LEU A 198 3.52 -7.09 16.73
N ARG A 199 4.60 -6.58 17.33
CA ARG A 199 5.24 -5.31 16.97
C ARG A 199 6.59 -5.58 16.35
N ILE A 200 6.89 -4.95 15.23
CA ILE A 200 8.12 -5.17 14.47
C ILE A 200 8.82 -3.84 14.28
N LYS A 201 10.08 -3.76 14.66
CA LYS A 201 10.88 -2.53 14.61
C LYS A 201 12.15 -2.77 13.80
N PRO A 202 12.34 -2.08 12.66
CA PRO A 202 13.60 -2.11 11.95
C PRO A 202 14.63 -1.15 12.54
N PHE A 203 15.89 -1.54 12.44
CA PHE A 203 17.06 -0.76 12.83
C PHE A 203 17.95 -0.48 11.63
N TRP A 204 18.58 0.69 11.67
CA TRP A 204 19.61 1.20 10.75
C TRP A 204 19.17 1.47 9.30
N ALA A 205 18.26 0.68 8.76
CA ALA A 205 17.69 0.87 7.44
C ALA A 205 16.18 0.61 7.47
N ARG A 206 15.46 1.16 6.50
CA ARG A 206 14.06 0.79 6.27
C ARG A 206 13.99 -0.64 5.76
N THR A 207 12.85 -1.28 6.00
CA THR A 207 12.60 -2.60 5.43
C THR A 207 11.11 -2.83 5.21
N THR A 208 10.77 -3.40 4.06
CA THR A 208 9.46 -4.01 3.84
C THR A 208 9.41 -5.33 4.57
N VAL A 209 8.45 -5.42 5.48
CA VAL A 209 8.15 -6.61 6.26
C VAL A 209 6.87 -7.21 5.73
N ARG A 210 6.88 -8.52 5.52
CA ARG A 210 5.71 -9.35 5.29
C ARG A 210 5.54 -10.30 6.46
N VAL A 211 4.30 -10.47 6.91
CA VAL A 211 3.99 -11.36 8.03
C VAL A 211 2.91 -12.33 7.62
N THR A 212 3.20 -13.62 7.80
CA THR A 212 2.29 -14.72 7.54
C THR A 212 2.30 -15.70 8.70
N CYS A 213 1.35 -16.62 8.72
CA CYS A 213 1.32 -17.69 9.71
C CYS A 213 1.55 -19.05 9.05
N SER A 214 2.13 -19.98 9.80
CA SER A 214 2.37 -21.36 9.36
C SER A 214 1.08 -22.13 9.07
N SER A 215 1.19 -23.30 8.42
CA SER A 215 0.03 -24.11 8.05
C SER A 215 -0.91 -24.40 9.22
N GLY A 216 -2.20 -24.14 9.01
CA GLY A 216 -3.26 -24.32 10.02
C GLY A 216 -3.49 -23.12 10.94
N CYS A 217 -2.62 -22.11 10.89
CA CYS A 217 -2.82 -20.84 11.56
C CYS A 217 -3.41 -19.79 10.61
N PHE A 218 -4.35 -18.99 11.11
CA PHE A 218 -5.01 -17.93 10.36
C PHE A 218 -4.92 -16.61 11.12
N LEU A 219 -4.37 -15.59 10.47
CA LEU A 219 -4.36 -14.22 10.99
C LEU A 219 -5.70 -13.53 10.67
N PRO A 220 -6.18 -12.65 11.55
CA PRO A 220 -7.29 -11.76 11.23
C PRO A 220 -6.89 -10.80 10.10
N THR A 221 -7.85 -10.01 9.61
CA THR A 221 -7.54 -9.01 8.57
C THR A 221 -6.52 -8.02 9.09
N GLN A 222 -5.41 -7.89 8.37
CA GLN A 222 -4.31 -6.99 8.69
C GLN A 222 -4.42 -5.68 7.92
N THR A 223 -4.87 -5.75 6.68
CA THR A 223 -4.98 -4.58 5.80
C THR A 223 -6.25 -4.60 4.97
N TYR A 224 -6.77 -3.39 4.72
CA TYR A 224 -7.82 -3.11 3.75
C TYR A 224 -7.22 -2.31 2.59
N GLN A 225 -7.32 -2.85 1.38
CA GLN A 225 -7.07 -2.10 0.16
C GLN A 225 -8.41 -1.61 -0.39
N VAL A 226 -8.58 -0.30 -0.49
CA VAL A 226 -9.76 0.33 -1.06
C VAL A 226 -9.38 0.88 -2.44
N ASP A 227 -9.99 0.31 -3.48
CA ASP A 227 -9.86 0.73 -4.87
C ASP A 227 -11.12 1.51 -5.26
N SER A 228 -10.99 2.74 -5.75
CA SER A 228 -12.11 3.53 -6.27
C SER A 228 -11.86 3.88 -7.73
N GLU A 229 -12.79 3.50 -8.60
CA GLU A 229 -12.72 3.74 -10.04
C GLU A 229 -13.93 4.55 -10.50
N ALA A 230 -13.69 5.60 -11.28
CA ALA A 230 -14.72 6.47 -11.82
C ALA A 230 -14.51 6.66 -13.32
N GLN A 231 -15.60 6.60 -14.08
CA GLN A 231 -15.60 6.77 -15.53
C GLN A 231 -16.59 7.85 -15.94
N THR A 232 -16.16 8.74 -16.83
CA THR A 232 -17.02 9.75 -17.47
C THR A 232 -17.77 9.17 -18.66
N GLU A 233 -18.84 9.83 -19.09
CA GLU A 233 -19.66 9.43 -20.25
C GLU A 233 -18.87 9.28 -21.55
N ILE A 234 -17.78 10.04 -21.73
CA ILE A 234 -16.91 9.98 -22.90
C ILE A 234 -15.82 8.89 -22.80
N GLY A 235 -15.87 8.05 -21.75
CA GLY A 235 -14.97 6.91 -21.55
C GLY A 235 -13.64 7.23 -20.85
N VAL A 236 -13.45 8.45 -20.32
CA VAL A 236 -12.25 8.76 -19.51
C VAL A 236 -12.41 8.14 -18.12
N THR A 237 -11.49 7.25 -17.76
CA THR A 237 -11.47 6.53 -16.47
C THR A 237 -10.31 6.99 -15.59
N ARG A 238 -10.57 7.12 -14.28
CA ARG A 238 -9.56 7.36 -13.24
C ARG A 238 -9.77 6.37 -12.09
N LYS A 239 -8.65 5.90 -11.54
CA LYS A 239 -8.61 4.96 -10.41
C LYS A 239 -7.69 5.49 -9.31
N ILE A 240 -8.12 5.33 -8.07
CA ILE A 240 -7.37 5.66 -6.86
C ILE A 240 -7.34 4.42 -5.97
N GLN A 241 -6.22 4.23 -5.28
CA GLN A 241 -6.03 3.11 -4.36
C GLN A 241 -5.45 3.63 -3.04
N VAL A 242 -6.04 3.19 -1.93
CA VAL A 242 -5.54 3.46 -0.58
C VAL A 242 -5.45 2.15 0.19
N ILE A 243 -4.36 1.97 0.93
CA ILE A 243 -4.19 0.85 1.85
C ILE A 243 -4.28 1.40 3.27
N ARG A 244 -5.08 0.74 4.12
CA ARG A 244 -5.22 1.02 5.55
C ARG A 244 -4.93 -0.25 6.34
N THR A 245 -4.24 -0.11 7.46
CA THR A 245 -4.11 -1.21 8.43
C THR A 245 -5.43 -1.36 9.19
N ALA A 246 -5.81 -2.59 9.51
CA ALA A 246 -7.02 -2.88 10.28
C ALA A 246 -6.89 -2.41 11.72
N LEU A 247 -5.71 -2.61 12.30
CA LEU A 247 -5.37 -2.15 13.64
C LEU A 247 -4.60 -0.81 13.56
N PRO A 248 -5.05 0.24 14.28
CA PRO A 248 -4.29 1.47 14.41
C PRO A 248 -2.97 1.22 15.12
N GLN A 249 -1.91 1.79 14.58
CA GLN A 249 -0.58 1.62 15.13
C GLN A 249 -0.32 2.55 16.31
N LEU A 250 0.10 1.98 17.44
CA LEU A 250 0.63 2.77 18.56
C LEU A 250 2.05 3.23 18.24
N PRO A 251 2.37 4.53 18.42
CA PRO A 251 3.72 5.05 18.20
C PRO A 251 4.78 4.33 19.03
N ALA A 252 6.00 4.25 18.49
CA ALA A 252 7.14 3.59 19.12
C ALA A 252 7.55 4.16 20.48
N ALA A 253 7.13 5.39 20.79
CA ALA A 253 7.40 6.01 22.08
C ALA A 253 6.76 5.25 23.26
N PHE A 254 5.64 4.55 23.04
CA PHE A 254 4.91 3.86 24.11
C PHE A 254 5.52 2.51 24.52
N ASP A 255 6.47 1.99 23.76
CA ASP A 255 7.11 0.69 24.04
C ASP A 255 8.10 0.74 25.21
N TYR A 256 8.49 1.95 25.60
CA TYR A 256 9.50 2.21 26.63
C TYR A 256 8.91 2.84 27.90
N VAL A 257 7.58 3.02 27.97
CA VAL A 257 6.92 3.60 29.13
C VAL A 257 6.58 2.50 30.13
N LEU A 258 7.31 2.48 31.26
CA LEU A 258 6.85 1.79 32.46
C LEU A 258 5.78 2.68 33.12
N TYR A 259 4.51 2.41 32.86
CA TYR A 259 3.41 3.04 33.58
C TYR A 259 3.01 2.15 34.76
N SER A 260 3.22 2.63 35.98
CA SER A 260 2.76 1.97 37.20
C SER A 260 1.88 2.95 37.97
N GLU A 261 0.60 2.60 38.17
CA GLU A 261 -0.31 3.35 39.06
C GLU A 261 -0.08 3.05 40.54
N GLY A 262 0.93 2.23 40.88
CA GLY A 262 1.24 1.81 42.24
C GLY A 262 2.74 1.73 42.53
N ALA A 263 3.09 1.33 43.75
CA ALA A 263 4.47 1.14 44.13
C ALA A 263 5.06 -0.07 43.39
N ILE A 264 6.12 0.17 42.61
CA ILE A 264 6.93 -0.87 42.00
C ILE A 264 7.67 -1.60 43.14
N THR A 265 7.18 -2.77 43.53
CA THR A 265 7.93 -3.68 44.39
C THR A 265 8.90 -4.47 43.52
N LYS A 266 10.19 -4.27 43.79
CA LYS A 266 11.31 -4.97 43.15
C LYS A 266 11.27 -6.47 43.40
#